data_AF-A0A2E0G7S3-F1
#
_entry.id   AF-A0A2E0G7S3-F1
#
_cell.length_a   1.000
_cell.length_b   1.000
_cell.length_c   1.000
_cell.angle_alpha   90.00
_cell.angle_beta   90.00
_cell.angle_gamma   90.00
#
_symmetry.space_group_name_H-M   'P 1'
#
loop_
_entity.id
_entity.type
_entity.pdbx_description
1 polymer ?
#
loop_
_entity_poly.entity_id
_entity_poly.type
_entity_poly.pdbx_seq_one_letter_code
_entity_poly.pdbx_strand_id
1 'polypeptide(L)'
;MSEEKKSVFQVIIHSFFVVPFIIAIFGVLIFLMVRVLTLEPSTAHDYLEDVKIGGSTKRWQGAFELSKILANPNSIPSDDRFVNDLISTYKYSENERDNRIQIY
;
A
#
# COMPACT_ATOMS: atom_id res chain seq x y z
N MET A 1 -25.52 18.71 -47.54
CA MET A 1 -26.18 18.73 -46.21
C MET A 1 -25.88 17.51 -45.33
N SER A 2 -25.65 16.30 -45.89
CA SER A 2 -25.34 15.11 -45.07
C SER A 2 -23.89 15.05 -44.54
N GLU A 3 -22.91 15.50 -45.34
CA GLU A 3 -21.48 15.52 -44.96
C GLU A 3 -21.18 16.54 -43.84
N GLU A 4 -21.86 17.69 -43.86
CA GLU A 4 -21.69 18.76 -42.88
C GLU A 4 -22.16 18.34 -41.48
N LYS A 5 -23.31 17.65 -41.38
CA LYS A 5 -23.81 17.08 -40.12
C LYS A 5 -22.86 16.03 -39.55
N LYS A 6 -22.23 15.22 -40.40
CA LYS A 6 -21.24 14.20 -39.99
C LYS A 6 -19.99 14.84 -39.39
N SER A 7 -19.50 15.93 -39.99
CA SER A 7 -18.36 16.71 -39.50
C SER A 7 -18.64 17.35 -38.14
N VAL A 8 -19.78 18.02 -37.98
CA VAL A 8 -20.17 18.66 -36.72
C VAL A 8 -20.31 17.63 -35.59
N PHE A 9 -20.92 16.48 -35.87
CA PHE A 9 -21.06 15.40 -34.89
C PHE A 9 -19.70 14.83 -34.47
N GLN A 10 -18.76 14.67 -35.41
CA GLN A 10 -17.41 14.23 -35.12
C GLN A 10 -16.64 15.23 -34.23
N VAL A 11 -16.79 16.53 -34.48
CA VAL A 11 -16.18 17.58 -33.64
C VAL A 11 -16.75 17.54 -32.22
N ILE A 12 -18.07 17.39 -32.08
CA ILE A 12 -18.73 17.30 -30.77
C ILE A 12 -18.22 16.07 -29.99
N ILE A 13 -18.19 14.90 -30.61
CA ILE A 13 -17.72 13.68 -29.95
C ILE A 13 -16.24 13.82 -29.53
N HIS A 14 -15.40 14.37 -30.40
CA HIS A 14 -13.99 14.56 -30.08
C HIS A 14 -13.79 15.52 -28.90
N SER A 15 -14.42 16.69 -28.92
CA SER A 15 -14.22 17.71 -27.89
C SER A 15 -14.85 17.36 -26.54
N PHE A 16 -16.00 16.67 -26.52
CA PHE A 16 -16.70 16.35 -25.26
C PHE A 16 -16.28 15.02 -24.64
N PHE A 17 -15.73 14.08 -25.42
CA PHE A 17 -15.34 12.78 -24.90
C PHE A 17 -13.83 12.55 -25.00
N VAL A 18 -13.25 12.74 -26.18
CA VAL A 18 -11.82 12.38 -26.40
C VAL A 18 -10.90 13.32 -25.62
N VAL A 19 -11.11 14.64 -25.69
CA VAL A 19 -10.26 15.60 -24.96
C VAL A 19 -10.38 15.40 -23.43
N PRO A 20 -11.57 15.35 -22.82
CA PRO A 20 -11.69 15.09 -21.38
C PRO A 20 -11.17 13.71 -20.96
N PHE A 21 -11.34 12.68 -21.79
CA PHE A 21 -10.83 11.35 -21.50
C PHE A 21 -9.30 11.30 -21.51
N ILE A 22 -8.66 11.97 -22.46
CA ILE A 22 -7.19 12.10 -22.48
C ILE A 22 -6.71 12.83 -21.22
N ILE A 23 -7.36 13.91 -20.82
CA ILE A 23 -7.04 14.63 -19.58
C ILE A 23 -7.16 13.70 -18.36
N ALA A 24 -8.21 12.88 -18.29
CA ALA A 24 -8.39 11.91 -17.21
C ALA A 24 -7.27 10.86 -17.19
N ILE A 25 -6.85 10.34 -18.34
CA ILE A 25 -5.71 9.41 -18.44
C ILE A 25 -4.44 10.07 -17.90
N PHE A 26 -4.14 11.29 -18.34
CA PHE A 26 -2.98 12.02 -17.83
C PHE A 26 -3.05 12.26 -16.33
N GLY A 27 -4.23 12.59 -15.80
CA GLY A 27 -4.44 12.72 -14.36
C GLY A 27 -4.11 11.43 -13.59
N VAL A 28 -4.58 10.27 -14.09
CA VAL A 28 -4.26 8.96 -13.50
C VAL A 28 -2.77 8.66 -13.59
N LEU A 29 -2.12 8.93 -14.73
CA LEU A 29 -0.69 8.70 -14.91
C LEU A 29 0.15 9.56 -13.95
N ILE A 30 -0.17 10.85 -13.81
CA ILE A 30 0.51 11.74 -12.87
C ILE A 30 0.27 11.28 -11.43
N PHE A 31 -0.95 10.91 -11.07
CA PHE A 31 -1.26 10.37 -9.75
C PHE A 31 -0.44 9.11 -9.44
N LEU A 32 -0.36 8.16 -10.38
CA LEU A 32 0.44 6.95 -10.20
C LEU A 32 1.93 7.26 -10.10
N MET A 33 2.44 8.19 -10.91
CA MET A 33 3.83 8.64 -10.85
C MET A 33 4.15 9.25 -9.48
N VAL A 34 3.35 10.20 -9.01
CA VAL A 34 3.54 10.82 -7.69
C VAL A 34 3.46 9.76 -6.61
N ARG A 35 2.45 8.88 -6.64
CA ARG A 35 2.28 7.81 -5.68
C ARG A 35 3.54 6.95 -5.58
N VAL A 36 4.08 6.48 -6.72
CA VAL A 36 5.29 5.66 -6.76
C VAL A 36 6.51 6.42 -6.24
N LEU A 37 6.67 7.69 -6.59
CA LEU A 37 7.77 8.52 -6.08
C LEU A 37 7.70 8.77 -4.57
N THR A 38 6.49 8.79 -4.00
CA THR A 38 6.26 8.97 -2.56
C THR A 38 6.11 7.65 -1.81
N LEU A 39 6.27 6.50 -2.45
CA LEU A 39 6.27 5.21 -1.76
C LEU A 39 7.58 5.07 -0.99
N GLU A 40 7.51 5.27 0.32
CA GLU A 40 8.57 4.88 1.23
C GLU A 40 8.40 3.38 1.56
N PRO A 41 9.43 2.54 1.39
CA PRO A 41 9.35 1.15 1.80
C PRO A 41 9.23 1.08 3.32
N SER A 42 8.18 0.42 3.80
CA SER A 42 8.00 0.19 5.24
C SER A 42 9.16 -0.62 5.81
N THR A 43 9.66 -0.15 6.94
CA THR A 43 10.76 -0.76 7.68
C THR A 43 10.24 -1.86 8.60
N ALA A 44 11.17 -2.67 9.14
CA ALA A 44 10.82 -3.65 10.18
C ALA A 44 10.13 -3.01 11.39
N HIS A 45 10.49 -1.77 11.74
CA HIS A 45 9.87 -1.02 12.83
C HIS A 45 8.41 -0.70 12.54
N ASP A 46 8.10 -0.27 11.31
CA ASP A 46 6.74 0.07 10.89
C ASP A 46 5.83 -1.16 10.93
N TYR A 47 6.34 -2.32 10.47
CA TYR A 47 5.58 -3.57 10.54
C TYR A 47 5.40 -4.07 11.98
N LEU A 48 6.40 -3.93 12.84
CA LEU A 48 6.27 -4.26 14.26
C LEU A 48 5.26 -3.33 14.96
N GLU A 49 5.23 -2.05 14.61
CA GLU A 49 4.22 -1.11 15.10
C GLU A 49 2.81 -1.51 14.64
N ASP A 50 2.66 -1.95 13.39
CA ASP A 50 1.38 -2.48 12.89
C ASP A 50 0.90 -3.70 13.67
N VAL A 51 1.80 -4.59 14.11
CA VAL A 51 1.44 -5.72 14.99
C VAL A 51 1.02 -5.24 16.38
N LYS A 52 1.72 -4.23 16.93
CA LYS A 52 1.47 -3.69 18.28
C LYS A 52 0.14 -2.96 18.40
N ILE A 53 -0.14 -2.03 17.49
CA ILE A 53 -1.25 -1.07 17.63
C ILE A 53 -2.22 -1.05 16.44
N GLY A 54 -1.98 -1.84 15.40
CA GLY A 54 -2.86 -1.88 14.23
C GLY A 54 -4.27 -2.39 14.54
N GLY A 55 -5.24 -2.11 13.67
CA GLY A 55 -6.54 -2.78 13.72
C GLY A 55 -6.42 -4.25 13.29
N SER A 56 -7.39 -5.11 13.62
CA SER A 56 -7.32 -6.57 13.40
C SER A 56 -6.71 -6.98 12.06
N THR A 57 -7.15 -6.40 10.94
CA THR A 57 -6.59 -6.72 9.60
C THR A 57 -5.15 -6.24 9.41
N LYS A 58 -4.80 -5.06 9.93
CA LYS A 58 -3.46 -4.49 9.79
C LYS A 58 -2.43 -5.29 10.60
N ARG A 59 -2.82 -5.81 11.77
CA ARG A 59 -1.93 -6.55 12.66
C ARG A 59 -1.41 -7.84 12.07
N TRP A 60 -2.29 -8.70 11.54
CA TRP A 60 -1.85 -9.96 10.95
C TRP A 60 -1.11 -9.76 9.63
N GLN A 61 -1.43 -8.70 8.87
CA GLN A 61 -0.67 -8.31 7.68
C GLN A 61 0.73 -7.81 8.05
N GLY A 62 0.83 -6.95 9.06
CA GLY A 62 2.10 -6.50 9.63
C GLY A 62 2.95 -7.67 10.12
N ALA A 63 2.36 -8.64 10.82
CA ALA A 63 3.06 -9.84 11.28
C ALA A 63 3.61 -10.65 10.09
N PHE A 64 2.82 -10.84 9.04
CA PHE A 64 3.24 -11.53 7.82
C PHE A 64 4.38 -10.82 7.08
N GLU A 65 4.34 -9.50 6.94
CA GLU A 65 5.44 -8.76 6.30
C GLU A 65 6.69 -8.72 7.19
N LEU A 66 6.52 -8.58 8.51
CA LEU A 66 7.61 -8.64 9.47
C LEU A 66 8.33 -9.99 9.41
N SER A 67 7.59 -11.10 9.31
CA SER A 67 8.18 -12.44 9.24
C SER A 67 9.11 -12.63 8.03
N LYS A 68 8.79 -11.99 6.90
CA LYS A 68 9.65 -12.00 5.70
C LYS A 68 10.98 -11.28 5.94
N ILE A 69 10.95 -10.17 6.67
CA ILE A 69 12.18 -9.43 7.02
C ILE A 69 13.01 -10.25 8.02
N LEU A 70 12.36 -10.85 9.01
CA LEU A 70 13.01 -11.71 10.01
C LEU A 70 13.57 -13.01 9.41
N ALA A 71 12.98 -13.50 8.32
CA ALA A 71 13.48 -14.66 7.59
C ALA A 71 14.83 -14.39 6.89
N ASN A 72 15.25 -13.13 6.76
CA ASN A 72 16.57 -12.76 6.25
C ASN A 72 17.43 -12.19 7.38
N PRO A 73 18.41 -12.95 7.91
CA PRO A 73 19.24 -12.53 9.04
C PRO A 73 20.02 -11.23 8.82
N ASN A 74 20.30 -10.86 7.56
CA ASN A 74 21.06 -9.65 7.24
C ASN A 74 20.21 -8.37 7.25
N SER A 75 18.87 -8.48 7.35
CA SER A 75 17.94 -7.34 7.35
C SER A 75 17.26 -7.09 8.69
N ILE A 76 17.62 -7.86 9.73
CA ILE A 76 17.04 -7.71 11.07
C ILE A 76 17.68 -6.49 11.74
N PRO A 77 16.91 -5.49 12.19
CA PRO A 77 17.43 -4.43 13.04
C PRO A 77 17.98 -5.01 14.35
N SER A 78 19.21 -4.64 14.69
CA SER A 78 19.91 -5.17 15.87
C SER A 78 19.83 -4.25 17.09
N ASP A 79 19.03 -3.18 17.03
CA ASP A 79 18.90 -2.26 18.16
C ASP A 79 18.05 -2.87 19.28
N ASP A 80 18.45 -2.58 20.53
CA ASP A 80 17.79 -3.14 21.71
C ASP A 80 16.31 -2.78 21.79
N ARG A 81 15.91 -1.61 21.26
CA ARG A 81 14.51 -1.19 21.28
C ARG A 81 13.67 -2.12 20.42
N PHE A 82 14.08 -2.35 19.17
CA PHE A 82 13.39 -3.26 18.26
C PHE A 82 13.25 -4.67 18.85
N VAL A 83 14.33 -5.22 19.40
CA VAL A 83 14.34 -6.57 19.98
C VAL A 83 13.38 -6.67 21.18
N ASN A 84 13.42 -5.69 22.09
CA ASN A 84 12.53 -5.67 23.26
C ASN A 84 11.07 -5.50 22.87
N ASP A 85 10.80 -4.65 21.87
CA ASP A 85 9.45 -4.46 21.33
C ASP A 85 8.95 -5.73 20.66
N LEU A 86 9.78 -6.44 19.89
CA LEU A 86 9.42 -7.69 19.24
C LEU A 86 9.04 -8.76 20.27
N ILE A 87 9.87 -8.94 21.30
CA ILE A 87 9.64 -9.92 22.37
C ILE A 87 8.37 -9.60 23.15
N SER A 88 8.17 -8.33 23.53
CA SER A 88 6.97 -7.93 24.28
C SER A 88 5.70 -8.07 23.47
N THR A 89 5.75 -7.74 22.18
CA THR A 89 4.62 -7.89 21.25
C THR A 89 4.23 -9.35 21.08
N TYR A 90 5.21 -10.23 20.90
CA TYR A 90 4.98 -11.67 20.81
C TYR A 90 4.31 -12.21 22.07
N LYS A 91 4.84 -11.90 23.26
CA LYS A 91 4.27 -12.32 24.54
C LYS A 91 2.84 -11.80 24.75
N TYR A 92 2.56 -10.57 24.34
CA TYR A 92 1.21 -10.02 24.45
C TYR A 92 0.22 -10.78 23.54
N SER A 93 0.66 -11.17 22.34
CA SER A 93 -0.16 -11.91 21.38
C SER A 93 -0.61 -13.29 21.88
N GLU A 94 0.07 -13.88 22.87
CA GLU A 94 -0.32 -15.15 23.50
C GLU A 94 -1.73 -15.11 24.11
N ASN A 95 -2.17 -13.93 24.56
CA ASN A 95 -3.47 -13.73 25.18
C ASN A 95 -4.56 -13.30 24.18
N GLU A 96 -4.24 -13.22 22.89
CA GLU A 96 -5.16 -12.76 21.86
C GLU A 96 -5.97 -13.89 21.24
N ARG A 97 -7.18 -13.54 20.79
CA ARG A 97 -8.06 -14.50 20.09
C ARG A 97 -7.57 -14.80 18.66
N ASP A 98 -6.79 -13.88 18.06
CA ASP A 98 -6.27 -14.02 16.70
C ASP A 98 -4.88 -14.66 16.73
N ASN A 99 -4.82 -15.95 16.38
CA ASN A 99 -3.58 -16.71 16.41
C ASN A 99 -2.62 -16.39 15.26
N ARG A 100 -3.04 -15.63 14.24
CA ARG A 100 -2.22 -15.37 13.05
C ARG A 100 -0.94 -14.61 13.39
N ILE A 101 -0.98 -13.76 14.42
CA ILE A 101 0.17 -13.00 14.89
C ILE A 101 1.26 -13.91 15.49
N GLN A 102 0.90 -15.07 16.03
CA GLN A 102 1.87 -16.04 16.56
C GLN A 102 2.42 -16.97 15.48
N ILE A 103 1.68 -17.17 14.39
CA ILE A 103 2.05 -18.06 13.29
C ILE A 103 3.12 -17.42 12.40
N TYR A 104 3.01 -16.11 12.18
CA TYR A 104 3.93 -15.32 11.35
C TYR A 104 4.97 -14.62 12.21
#